data_AF-A0A9D0VKE0-F1
#
_entry.id   AF-A0A9D0VKE0-F1
#
_cell.length_a   1.000
_cell.length_b   1.000
_cell.length_c   1.000
_cell.angle_alpha   90.00
_cell.angle_beta   90.00
_cell.angle_gamma   90.00
#
_symmetry.space_group_name_H-M   'P 1'
#
loop_
_entity.id
_entity.type
_entity.pdbx_description
1 polymer ?
#
loop_
_entity_poly.entity_id
_entity_poly.type
_entity_poly.pdbx_seq_one_letter_code
_entity_poly.pdbx_strand_id
1 'polypeptide(L)'
;MPRDLAHFVLEAALGLERGFWGCVADGVVFPNMRHQQSAAARQVLRACAEALAVAEAQVNAIHFAWRRGERPIHAEQLDAMLLRWEALDDGASLLLEWPLATARDRRQPPR
;
A
#
# COMPACT_ATOMS: atom_id res chain seq x y z
N MET A 1 2.16 10.03 11.63
CA MET A 1 1.32 9.18 10.75
C MET A 1 1.61 7.69 10.97
N PRO A 2 0.58 6.83 11.06
CA PRO A 2 0.70 5.37 11.10
C PRO A 2 1.43 4.78 9.87
N ARG A 3 2.17 3.68 10.05
CA ARG A 3 2.94 3.03 8.97
C ARG A 3 2.05 2.61 7.80
N ASP A 4 0.93 1.96 8.09
CA ASP A 4 0.07 1.40 7.05
C ASP A 4 -0.55 2.49 6.16
N LEU A 5 -0.79 3.68 6.74
CA LEU A 5 -1.25 4.87 6.01
C LEU A 5 -0.15 5.44 5.10
N ALA A 6 1.11 5.44 5.55
CA ALA A 6 2.25 5.81 4.70
C ALA A 6 2.40 4.83 3.52
N HIS A 7 2.27 3.53 3.79
CA HIS A 7 2.31 2.49 2.75
C HIS A 7 1.15 2.66 1.75
N PHE A 8 -0.06 2.99 2.22
CA PHE A 8 -1.20 3.26 1.34
C PHE A 8 -0.89 4.38 0.34
N VAL A 9 -0.40 5.51 0.83
CA VAL A 9 -0.07 6.67 -0.02
C VAL A 9 1.00 6.32 -1.04
N LEU A 10 2.07 5.65 -0.60
CA LEU A 10 3.22 5.34 -1.44
C LEU A 10 2.90 4.28 -2.48
N GLU A 11 2.23 3.19 -2.10
CA GLU A 11 1.85 2.15 -3.05
C GLU A 11 0.87 2.69 -4.11
N ALA A 12 -0.09 3.54 -3.72
CA ALA A 12 -1.00 4.19 -4.66
C ALA A 12 -0.26 5.16 -5.60
N ALA A 13 0.63 5.99 -5.06
CA ALA A 13 1.38 6.99 -5.84
C ALA A 13 2.40 6.36 -6.80
N LEU A 14 2.99 5.21 -6.43
CA LEU A 14 3.91 4.43 -7.25
C LEU A 14 3.19 3.51 -8.26
N GLY A 15 1.86 3.38 -8.17
CA GLY A 15 1.09 2.46 -9.01
C GLY A 15 1.40 0.98 -8.72
N LEU A 16 1.75 0.64 -7.48
CA LEU A 16 2.11 -0.73 -7.10
C LEU A 16 0.86 -1.61 -6.98
N GLU A 17 0.58 -2.39 -8.02
CA GLU A 17 -0.59 -3.28 -8.06
C GLU A 17 -0.45 -4.51 -7.15
N ARG A 18 0.78 -4.97 -6.89
CA ARG A 18 1.09 -6.16 -6.07
C ARG A 18 1.79 -5.83 -4.76
N GLY A 19 1.57 -4.62 -4.25
CA GLY A 19 1.92 -4.24 -2.88
C GLY A 19 0.94 -4.81 -1.85
N PHE A 20 1.09 -4.44 -0.58
CA PHE A 20 0.22 -4.91 0.48
C PHE A 20 -1.25 -4.52 0.21
N TRP A 21 -1.51 -3.26 -0.14
CA TRP A 21 -2.85 -2.76 -0.36
C TRP A 21 -3.46 -3.24 -1.67
N GLY A 22 -2.63 -3.46 -2.70
CA GLY A 22 -3.04 -4.15 -3.92
C GLY A 22 -3.51 -5.58 -3.65
N CYS A 23 -2.74 -6.34 -2.85
CA CYS A 23 -3.16 -7.67 -2.40
C CYS A 23 -4.46 -7.64 -1.57
N VAL A 24 -4.61 -6.68 -0.64
CA VAL A 24 -5.86 -6.52 0.13
C VAL A 24 -7.04 -6.22 -0.81
N ALA A 25 -6.85 -5.37 -1.82
CA ALA A 25 -7.89 -5.05 -2.82
C ALA A 25 -8.28 -6.28 -3.66
N ASP A 26 -7.34 -7.20 -3.90
CA ASP A 26 -7.60 -8.49 -4.55
C ASP A 26 -8.17 -9.56 -3.59
N GLY A 27 -8.51 -9.19 -2.36
CA GLY A 27 -9.12 -10.06 -1.37
C GLY A 27 -8.14 -10.94 -0.58
N VAL A 28 -6.84 -10.62 -0.61
CA VAL A 28 -5.85 -11.29 0.24
C VAL A 28 -6.02 -10.84 1.68
N VAL A 29 -6.24 -11.81 2.56
CA VAL A 29 -6.24 -11.61 4.02
C VAL A 29 -4.86 -12.01 4.54
N PHE A 30 -4.14 -11.13 5.23
CA PHE A 30 -2.84 -11.45 5.82
C PHE A 30 -2.99 -12.16 7.17
N PRO A 31 -2.03 -12.98 7.64
CA PRO A 31 -2.15 -13.73 8.90
C PRO A 31 -2.35 -12.85 10.13
N ASN A 32 -1.89 -11.59 10.07
CA ASN A 32 -2.05 -10.60 11.13
C ASN A 32 -3.44 -9.92 11.12
N MET A 33 -4.25 -10.18 10.09
CA MET A 33 -5.66 -9.77 10.03
C MET A 33 -6.52 -10.88 10.64
N ARG A 34 -7.53 -10.51 11.44
CA ARG A 34 -8.36 -11.41 12.28
C ARG A 34 -9.19 -12.50 11.56
N HIS A 35 -8.92 -12.81 10.29
CA HIS A 35 -9.73 -13.73 9.49
C HIS A 35 -8.92 -14.90 8.91
N GLN A 36 -9.55 -16.08 8.86
CA GLN A 36 -8.96 -17.29 8.28
C GLN A 36 -8.71 -17.10 6.78
N GLN A 37 -7.48 -17.38 6.33
CA GLN A 37 -7.10 -17.31 4.93
C GLN A 37 -7.76 -18.41 4.09
N SER A 38 -8.39 -18.03 2.97
CA SER A 38 -8.86 -18.97 1.96
C SER A 38 -7.69 -19.59 1.19
N ALA A 39 -7.90 -20.76 0.58
CA ALA A 39 -6.91 -21.39 -0.29
C ALA A 39 -6.52 -20.51 -1.50
N ALA A 40 -7.49 -19.75 -2.03
CA ALA A 40 -7.27 -18.79 -3.10
C ALA A 40 -6.36 -17.63 -2.67
N ALA A 41 -6.59 -17.06 -1.48
CA ALA A 41 -5.74 -15.98 -0.93
C ALA A 41 -4.28 -16.43 -0.79
N ARG A 42 -4.05 -17.67 -0.33
CA ARG A 42 -2.70 -18.25 -0.24
C ARG A 42 -2.02 -18.44 -1.59
N GLN A 43 -2.79 -18.73 -2.64
CA GLN A 43 -2.25 -18.88 -3.99
C GLN A 43 -1.82 -17.52 -4.56
N VAL A 44 -2.64 -16.48 -4.36
CA VAL A 44 -2.30 -15.10 -4.75
C VAL A 44 -1.06 -14.61 -4.01
N LEU A 45 -0.98 -14.84 -2.69
CA LEU A 45 0.20 -14.46 -1.90
C LEU A 45 1.48 -15.12 -2.42
N ARG A 46 1.45 -16.41 -2.77
CA ARG A 46 2.59 -17.09 -3.38
C ARG A 46 2.95 -16.53 -4.74
N ALA A 47 1.95 -16.27 -5.59
CA ALA A 47 2.16 -15.72 -6.92
C ALA A 47 2.72 -14.29 -6.90
N CYS A 48 2.44 -13.53 -5.83
CA CYS A 48 2.85 -12.14 -5.68
C CYS A 48 4.02 -11.94 -4.72
N ALA A 49 4.57 -12.99 -4.11
CA ALA A 49 5.51 -12.87 -3.00
C ALA A 49 6.76 -12.03 -3.33
N GLU A 50 7.34 -12.23 -4.50
CA GLU A 50 8.50 -11.46 -4.96
C GLU A 50 8.13 -9.99 -5.22
N ALA A 51 7.01 -9.76 -5.93
CA ALA A 51 6.52 -8.41 -6.20
C ALA A 51 6.18 -7.65 -4.91
N LEU A 52 5.64 -8.35 -3.90
CA LEU A 52 5.34 -7.79 -2.59
C LEU A 52 6.62 -7.40 -1.84
N ALA A 53 7.66 -8.24 -1.89
CA ALA A 53 8.94 -7.93 -1.26
C ALA A 53 9.62 -6.72 -1.91
N VAL A 54 9.57 -6.62 -3.25
CA VAL A 54 10.07 -5.45 -3.99
C VAL A 54 9.29 -4.19 -3.63
N ALA A 55 7.95 -4.26 -3.64
CA ALA A 55 7.08 -3.16 -3.25
C ALA A 55 7.37 -2.69 -1.82
N GLU A 56 7.50 -3.63 -0.87
CA GLU A 56 7.83 -3.31 0.52
C GLU A 56 9.20 -2.63 0.63
N ALA A 57 10.22 -3.11 -0.07
CA ALA A 57 11.55 -2.48 -0.06
C ALA A 57 11.51 -1.05 -0.60
N GLN A 58 10.80 -0.81 -1.71
CA GLN A 58 10.66 0.52 -2.31
C GLN A 58 9.93 1.50 -1.38
N VAL A 59 8.80 1.06 -0.82
CA VAL A 59 8.00 1.86 0.11
C VAL A 59 8.79 2.16 1.38
N ASN A 60 9.47 1.17 1.95
CA ASN A 60 10.30 1.37 3.15
C ASN A 60 11.42 2.38 2.89
N ALA A 61 12.11 2.31 1.74
CA ALA A 61 13.18 3.25 1.40
C ALA A 61 12.68 4.70 1.40
N ILE A 62 11.55 4.96 0.72
CA ILE A 62 10.94 6.30 0.64
C ILE A 62 10.43 6.75 2.01
N HIS A 63 9.68 5.89 2.71
CA HIS A 63 9.13 6.22 4.02
C HIS A 63 10.24 6.55 5.03
N PHE A 64 11.34 5.79 5.07
CA PHE A 64 12.45 6.07 5.97
C PHE A 64 13.20 7.36 5.61
N ALA A 65 13.40 7.65 4.32
CA ALA A 65 13.97 8.93 3.89
C ALA A 65 13.11 10.11 4.36
N TRP A 66 11.80 10.06 4.10
CA TRP A 66 10.85 11.07 4.55
C TRP A 66 10.85 11.23 6.07
N ARG A 67 10.87 10.13 6.83
CA ARG A 67 10.95 10.15 8.31
C ARG A 67 12.23 10.77 8.86
N ARG A 68 13.32 10.78 8.09
CA ARG A 68 14.57 11.48 8.44
C ARG A 68 14.54 12.98 8.09
N GLY A 69 13.45 13.48 7.52
CA GLY A 69 13.31 14.87 7.09
C GLY A 69 13.84 15.13 5.68
N GLU A 70 14.24 14.09 4.94
CA GLU A 70 14.61 14.22 3.54
C GLU A 70 13.38 14.50 2.67
N ARG A 71 13.58 14.80 1.38
CA ARG A 71 12.51 15.01 0.40
C ARG A 71 12.58 13.97 -0.72
N PRO A 72 12.20 12.71 -0.43
CA PRO A 72 12.16 11.66 -1.45
C PRO A 72 11.01 11.89 -2.45
N ILE A 73 10.96 11.06 -3.48
CA ILE A 73 9.80 11.00 -4.37
C ILE A 73 8.52 10.78 -3.55
N HIS A 74 7.45 11.47 -3.92
CA HIS A 74 6.16 11.47 -3.21
C HIS A 74 6.16 12.05 -1.78
N ALA A 75 7.18 12.83 -1.39
CA ALA A 75 7.19 13.54 -0.11
C ALA A 75 5.96 14.45 0.07
N GLU A 76 5.53 15.14 -0.99
CA GLU A 76 4.36 16.03 -0.94
C GLU A 76 3.06 15.26 -0.62
N GLN A 77 2.88 14.08 -1.21
CA GLN A 77 1.73 13.21 -0.93
C GLN A 77 1.76 12.70 0.52
N LEU A 78 2.95 12.39 1.04
CA LEU A 78 3.13 11.99 2.45
C LEU A 78 2.83 13.15 3.40
N ASP A 79 3.33 14.35 3.11
CA ASP A 79 3.07 15.57 3.89
C ASP A 79 1.59 15.91 3.90
N ALA A 80 0.92 15.87 2.74
CA ALA A 80 -0.50 16.10 2.63
C ALA A 80 -1.33 15.08 3.44
N MET A 81 -0.93 13.80 3.43
CA MET A 81 -1.60 12.78 4.24
C MET A 81 -1.32 12.94 5.73
N LEU A 82 -0.10 13.33 6.11
CA LEU A 82 0.24 13.62 7.50
C LEU A 82 -0.65 14.75 8.04
N LEU A 83 -0.80 15.84 7.27
CA LEU A 83 -1.67 16.95 7.64
C LEU A 83 -3.13 16.50 7.81
N ARG A 84 -3.64 15.67 6.88
CA ARG A 84 -5.00 15.09 7.00
C ARG A 84 -5.15 14.23 8.24
N TRP A 85 -4.14 13.42 8.57
CA TRP A 85 -4.14 12.56 9.74
C TRP A 85 -4.10 13.36 11.05
N GLU A 86 -3.26 14.39 11.12
CA GLU A 86 -3.12 15.25 12.30
C GLU A 86 -4.32 16.18 12.53
N ALA A 87 -5.10 16.46 11.49
CA ALA A 87 -6.33 17.24 11.58
C ALA A 87 -7.54 16.43 12.10
N LEU A 88 -7.40 15.14 12.36
CA LEU A 88 -8.48 14.31 12.90
C LEU A 88 -8.56 14.47 14.42
N ASP A 89 -9.77 14.72 14.91
CA ASP A 89 -10.06 14.61 16.34
C ASP A 89 -9.97 13.14 16.81
N ASP A 90 -9.74 12.96 18.11
CA ASP A 90 -9.77 11.63 18.72
C ASP A 90 -11.13 10.96 18.52
N GLY A 91 -11.11 9.75 17.95
CA GLY A 91 -12.32 8.99 17.60
C GLY A 91 -12.94 9.34 16.24
N ALA A 92 -12.40 10.34 15.53
CA ALA A 92 -12.76 10.59 14.15
C ALA A 92 -12.26 9.47 13.21
N SER A 93 -12.83 9.42 12.01
CA SER A 93 -12.52 8.39 11.01
C SER A 93 -12.00 9.02 9.73
N LEU A 94 -10.99 8.38 9.12
CA LEU A 94 -10.44 8.75 7.82
C LEU A 94 -10.82 7.70 6.78
N LEU A 95 -11.65 8.08 5.81
CA LEU A 95 -11.99 7.23 4.68
C LEU A 95 -11.03 7.51 3.51
N LEU A 96 -10.47 6.44 2.94
CA LEU A 96 -9.57 6.49 1.80
C LEU A 96 -10.01 5.46 0.76
N GLU A 97 -10.01 5.87 -0.51
CA GLU A 97 -10.33 5.00 -1.63
C GLU A 97 -9.04 4.50 -2.28
N TRP A 98 -8.89 3.18 -2.39
CA TRP A 98 -7.77 2.59 -3.10
C TRP A 98 -7.99 2.74 -4.60
N PRO A 99 -7.03 3.32 -5.36
CA PRO A 99 -7.17 3.43 -6.80
C PRO A 99 -7.09 2.02 -7.40
N LEU A 100 -8.24 1.44 -7.74
CA LEU A 100 -8.28 0.22 -8.53
C LEU A 100 -7.68 0.54 -9.89
N ALA A 101 -6.58 -0.11 -10.24
CA ALA A 101 -6.05 -0.06 -11.58
C ALA A 101 -7.20 -0.37 -12.55
N THR A 102 -7.62 0.63 -13.32
CA THR A 102 -8.60 0.45 -14.38
C THR A 102 -8.13 -0.74 -15.21
N ALA A 103 -9.01 -1.70 -15.46
CA ALA A 103 -8.75 -3.05 -16.00
C ALA A 103 -7.97 -3.16 -17.33
N ARG A 104 -7.38 -2.08 -17.84
CA ARG A 104 -6.54 -2.01 -19.04
C ARG A 104 -5.15 -2.65 -18.87
N ASP A 105 -4.57 -2.68 -17.67
CA ASP A 105 -3.20 -3.20 -17.48
C ASP A 105 -3.13 -4.68 -17.07
N ARG A 106 -4.25 -5.27 -16.61
CA ARG A 106 -4.33 -6.68 -16.17
C ARG A 106 -4.13 -7.72 -17.28
N ARG A 107 -3.87 -7.31 -18.52
CA ARG A 107 -3.77 -8.19 -19.70
C ARG A 107 -2.39 -8.26 -20.34
N GLN A 108 -1.34 -7.69 -19.74
CA GLN A 108 0.00 -7.84 -20.32
C GLN A 108 0.74 -9.02 -19.65
N PRO A 109 0.88 -10.17 -20.33
CA PRO A 109 1.76 -11.22 -19.84
C PRO A 109 3.21 -10.72 -19.86
N PRO A 110 4.09 -11.20 -18.96
CA PRO A 110 5.51 -10.86 -19.01
C PRO A 110 6.07 -11.30 -20.37
N ARG A 111 6.82 -10.40 -21.02
CA ARG A 111 7.61 -10.70 -22.22
C ARG A 111 8.86 -11.49 -21.86
#